data_AF-A0A928XW06-F1
#
_entry.id   AF-A0A928XW06-F1
#
_cell.length_a   1.000
_cell.length_b   1.000
_cell.length_c   1.000
_cell.angle_alpha   90.00
_cell.angle_beta   90.00
_cell.angle_gamma   90.00
#
_symmetry.space_group_name_H-M   'P 1'
#
loop_
_entity.id
_entity.type
_entity.pdbx_description
1 polymer ?
#
loop_
_entity_poly.entity_id
_entity_poly.type
_entity_poly.pdbx_seq_one_letter_code
_entity_poly.pdbx_strand_id
1 'polypeptide(L)'
;MSAIALQLEQTLASLDPSQASALERLVRDAMDLVRARPRVASTAGVDANGWPVGHFEKYAGAFANEPFDESPDSPPEPNEAAVPW
;
A
#
# COMPACT_ATOMS: atom_id res chain seq x y z
N MET A 1 -30.02 4.64 -8.30
CA MET A 1 -29.71 4.15 -6.94
C MET A 1 -28.71 3.01 -7.04
N SER A 2 -27.71 2.95 -6.17
CA SER A 2 -26.76 1.83 -6.14
C SER A 2 -27.44 0.56 -5.59
N ALA A 3 -27.01 -0.62 -6.03
CA ALA A 3 -27.55 -1.90 -5.54
C ALA A 3 -27.45 -2.03 -4.01
N ILE A 4 -26.39 -1.46 -3.43
CA ILE A 4 -26.15 -1.43 -1.98
C ILE A 4 -27.21 -0.59 -1.25
N ALA A 5 -27.57 0.57 -1.78
CA ALA A 5 -28.60 1.42 -1.16
C ALA A 5 -29.96 0.70 -1.12
N LEU A 6 -30.29 -0.02 -2.20
CA LEU A 6 -31.55 -0.74 -2.34
C LEU A 6 -31.63 -1.94 -1.37
N GLN A 7 -30.54 -2.68 -1.19
CA GLN A 7 -30.45 -3.74 -0.19
C GLN A 7 -30.51 -3.20 1.25
N LEU A 8 -29.89 -2.05 1.52
CA LEU A 8 -29.92 -1.42 2.83
C LEU A 8 -31.35 -1.00 3.22
N GLU A 9 -32.09 -0.37 2.29
CA GLU A 9 -33.48 0.01 2.49
C GLU A 9 -34.38 -1.19 2.77
N GLN A 10 -34.24 -2.27 1.99
CA GLN A 10 -34.99 -3.51 2.22
C GLN A 10 -34.68 -4.13 3.58
N THR A 11 -33.41 -4.12 3.98
CA THR A 11 -32.98 -4.66 5.28
C THR A 11 -33.54 -3.80 6.42
N LEU A 12 -33.44 -2.48 6.33
CA LEU A 12 -34.01 -1.55 7.31
C LEU A 12 -35.52 -1.70 7.44
N ALA A 13 -36.24 -1.94 6.34
CA ALA A 13 -37.68 -2.15 6.35
C ALA A 13 -38.10 -3.47 7.05
N SER A 14 -37.20 -4.46 7.12
CA SER A 14 -37.45 -5.75 7.78
C SER A 14 -37.05 -5.80 9.26
N LEU A 15 -36.36 -4.78 9.78
CA LEU A 15 -35.80 -4.76 11.12
C LEU A 15 -36.70 -4.04 12.12
N ASP A 16 -36.62 -4.46 13.39
CA ASP A 16 -37.24 -3.74 14.50
C ASP A 16 -36.61 -2.34 14.67
N PRO A 17 -37.35 -1.35 15.20
CA PRO A 17 -36.86 0.03 15.31
C PRO A 17 -35.52 0.18 16.06
N SER A 18 -35.27 -0.68 17.05
CA SER A 18 -34.01 -0.71 17.81
C SER A 18 -32.83 -1.21 16.97
N GLN A 19 -33.05 -2.24 16.16
CA GLN A 19 -32.05 -2.83 15.28
C GLN A 19 -31.76 -1.92 14.07
N ALA A 20 -32.80 -1.30 13.51
CA ALA A 20 -32.66 -0.30 12.44
C ALA A 20 -31.81 0.90 12.90
N SER A 21 -32.05 1.39 14.12
CA SER A 21 -31.26 2.48 14.72
C SER A 21 -29.79 2.08 14.95
N ALA A 22 -29.54 0.83 15.35
CA ALA A 22 -28.18 0.31 15.53
C ALA A 22 -27.44 0.16 14.19
N LEU A 23 -28.13 -0.32 13.15
CA LEU A 23 -27.58 -0.44 11.80
C LEU A 23 -27.25 0.94 11.21
N GLU A 24 -28.13 1.93 11.38
CA GLU A 24 -27.89 3.29 10.89
C GLU A 24 -26.63 3.90 11.53
N ARG A 25 -26.47 3.74 12.85
CA ARG A 25 -25.27 4.19 13.57
C ARG A 25 -24.01 3.52 13.03
N LEU A 26 -24.04 2.20 12.85
CA LEU A 26 -22.91 1.44 12.32
C LEU A 26 -22.51 1.90 10.90
N VAL A 27 -23.49 2.12 10.03
CA VAL A 27 -23.23 2.62 8.66
C VAL A 27 -22.63 4.02 8.71
N ARG A 28 -23.14 4.89 9.59
CA ARG A 28 -22.62 6.24 9.78
C ARG A 28 -21.18 6.22 10.27
N ASP A 29 -20.89 5.43 11.30
CA ASP A 29 -19.54 5.25 11.86
C ASP A 29 -18.57 4.69 10.80
N ALA A 30 -19.01 3.73 9.99
CA ALA A 30 -18.21 3.19 8.89
C ALA A 30 -17.91 4.25 7.82
N MET A 31 -18.90 5.06 7.45
CA MET A 31 -18.71 6.16 6.49
C MET A 31 -17.76 7.22 7.03
N ASP A 32 -17.87 7.56 8.31
CA ASP A 32 -16.99 8.51 8.96
C ASP A 32 -15.57 7.95 9.09
N LEU A 33 -15.40 6.65 9.35
CA LEU A 33 -14.09 6.00 9.34
C LEU A 33 -13.45 6.04 7.95
N VAL A 34 -14.21 5.79 6.89
CA VAL A 34 -13.71 5.88 5.50
C VAL A 34 -13.34 7.32 5.13
N ARG A 35 -14.11 8.32 5.58
CA ARG A 35 -13.84 9.74 5.35
C ARG A 35 -12.67 10.28 6.17
N ALA A 36 -12.56 9.82 7.42
CA ALA A 36 -11.53 10.22 8.38
C ALA A 36 -10.20 9.50 8.14
N ARG A 37 -10.21 8.37 7.42
CA ARG A 37 -8.98 7.82 6.86
C ARG A 37 -8.40 8.90 5.97
N PRO A 38 -7.26 9.54 6.32
CA PRO A 38 -6.60 10.38 5.35
C PRO A 38 -6.44 9.46 4.14
N ARG A 39 -6.92 9.90 2.97
CA ARG A 39 -6.32 9.43 1.73
C ARG A 39 -4.85 9.62 1.99
N VAL A 40 -4.14 8.54 2.33
CA VAL A 40 -2.67 8.55 2.41
C VAL A 40 -2.32 9.28 1.14
N ALA A 41 -1.73 10.45 1.30
CA ALA A 41 -1.59 11.39 0.21
C ALA A 41 -0.80 10.68 -0.87
N SER A 42 -1.53 10.06 -1.81
CA SER A 42 -1.05 9.58 -3.09
C SER A 42 -0.91 10.82 -3.97
N THR A 43 -0.25 11.83 -3.42
CA THR A 43 0.28 12.99 -4.12
C THR A 43 1.70 12.71 -4.56
N ALA A 44 2.37 11.71 -3.98
CA ALA A 44 3.50 11.08 -4.63
C ALA A 44 2.91 10.19 -5.74
N GLY A 45 3.04 10.64 -6.98
CA GLY A 45 2.81 9.78 -8.14
C GLY A 45 3.56 8.45 -7.98
N VAL A 46 3.09 7.43 -8.66
CA VAL A 46 3.84 6.19 -8.79
C VAL A 46 4.76 6.36 -10.00
N ASP A 47 6.02 5.95 -9.91
CA ASP A 47 6.93 5.98 -11.05
C ASP A 47 6.54 4.92 -12.11
N ALA A 48 7.25 4.89 -13.24
CA ALA A 48 7.00 3.92 -14.31
C ALA A 48 7.19 2.45 -13.87
N ASN A 49 7.87 2.22 -12.74
CA ASN A 49 8.17 0.91 -12.18
C ASN A 49 7.22 0.54 -11.03
N GLY A 50 6.22 1.38 -10.72
CA GLY A 50 5.25 1.12 -9.67
C GLY A 50 5.73 1.44 -8.25
N TRP A 51 6.85 2.16 -8.11
CA TRP A 51 7.34 2.63 -6.80
C TRP A 51 6.78 4.00 -6.43
N PRO A 52 6.57 4.29 -5.15
CA PRO A 52 6.25 5.64 -4.71
C PRO A 52 7.35 6.62 -5.15
N VAL A 53 6.99 7.71 -5.83
CA VAL A 53 7.95 8.77 -6.19
C VAL A 53 8.66 9.27 -4.91
N GLY A 54 9.99 9.34 -4.94
CA GLY A 54 10.79 9.72 -3.77
C GLY A 54 11.27 8.54 -2.91
N HIS A 55 10.86 7.30 -3.21
CA HIS A 55 11.19 6.14 -2.39
C HIS A 55 12.69 5.86 -2.32
N PHE A 56 13.41 5.94 -3.44
CA PHE A 56 14.83 5.65 -3.51
C PHE A 56 15.69 6.84 -3.09
N GLU A 57 15.22 8.06 -3.32
CA GLU A 57 15.86 9.31 -2.91
C GLU A 57 16.02 9.37 -1.38
N LYS A 58 15.10 8.76 -0.63
CA LYS A 58 15.21 8.60 0.83
C LYS A 58 16.45 7.82 1.27
N TYR A 59 16.90 6.87 0.46
CA TYR A 59 18.03 5.98 0.76
C TYR A 59 19.26 6.32 -0.08
N ALA A 60 19.19 7.35 -0.93
CA ALA A 60 20.33 7.81 -1.71
C ALA A 60 21.47 8.22 -0.77
N GLY A 61 22.61 7.54 -0.89
CA GLY A 61 23.77 7.79 -0.04
C GLY A 61 23.73 7.15 1.35
N ALA A 62 22.70 6.36 1.70
CA ALA A 62 22.64 5.66 2.99
C ALA A 62 23.84 4.74 3.22
N PHE A 63 24.43 4.20 2.15
CA PHE A 63 25.58 3.30 2.18
C PHE A 63 26.87 3.96 1.67
N ALA A 64 26.89 5.28 1.42
CA ALA A 64 28.04 5.94 0.79
C ALA A 64 29.33 5.92 1.64
N ASN A 65 29.19 5.74 2.96
CA ASN A 65 30.32 5.71 3.90
C ASN A 65 30.53 4.34 4.54
N GLU A 66 29.80 3.31 4.11
CA GLU A 66 30.02 1.96 4.63
C GLU A 66 31.14 1.28 3.83
N PRO A 67 32.15 0.69 4.51
CA PRO A 67 33.13 -0.13 3.82
C PRO A 67 32.38 -1.34 3.21
N PHE A 68 32.60 -1.57 1.93
CA PHE A 68 32.07 -2.76 1.27
C PHE A 68 32.79 -3.98 1.84
N ASP A 69 32.09 -4.78 2.64
CA ASP A 69 32.61 -6.02 3.17
C ASP A 69 32.36 -7.12 2.12
N GLU A 70 33.42 -7.54 1.43
CA GLU A 70 33.33 -8.68 0.51
C GLU A 70 32.93 -9.91 1.30
N SER A 71 31.81 -10.53 0.89
CA SER A 71 31.40 -11.79 1.51
C SER A 71 32.53 -12.81 1.33
N PRO A 72 32.91 -13.54 2.41
CA PRO A 72 34.06 -14.45 2.40
C PRO A 72 33.94 -15.63 1.43
N ASP A 73 32.76 -15.81 0.83
CA ASP A 73 32.41 -16.89 -0.10
C ASP A 73 32.24 -16.39 -1.55
N SER A 74 32.78 -15.21 -1.87
CA SER A 74 32.72 -14.67 -3.23
C SER A 74 33.47 -15.61 -4.19
N PRO A 75 32.82 -16.10 -5.27
CA PRO A 75 33.49 -16.94 -6.25
C PRO A 75 34.68 -16.18 -6.84
N PRO A 76 35.79 -16.88 -7.16
CA PRO A 76 36.93 -16.23 -7.79
C PRO A 76 36.49 -15.56 -9.10
N GLU A 77 36.89 -14.29 -9.29
CA GLU A 77 36.60 -13.58 -10.53
C GLU A 77 37.12 -14.41 -11.73
N PRO A 78 36.32 -14.55 -12.81
CA PRO A 78 36.78 -15.22 -14.00
C PRO A 78 37.95 -14.41 -14.59
N ASN A 79 39.15 -14.97 -14.45
CA ASN A 79 40.35 -14.53 -15.15
C ASN A 79 40.05 -14.33 -16.65
N GLU A 80 40.15 -13.10 -17.15
CA GLU A 80 40.01 -12.74 -18.57
C GLU A 80 40.97 -13.51 -19.51
N ALA A 81 41.94 -14.27 -19.00
CA ALA A 81 42.87 -15.06 -19.79
C ALA A 81 42.36 -16.45 -20.24
N ALA A 82 41.07 -16.76 -20.10
CA ALA A 82 40.53 -18.06 -20.53
C ALA A 82 39.32 -17.92 -21.46
N VAL A 83 39.45 -17.13 -22.53
CA VAL A 83 38.64 -17.31 -23.74
C VAL A 83 39.57 -17.75 -24.88
N PRO A 84 39.77 -19.05 -25.11
CA PRO A 84 40.25 -19.52 -26.40
C PRO A 84 39.11 -19.35 -27.41
N TRP A 85 39.37 -18.55 -28.45
CA TRP A 85 38.59 -18.49 -29.68
C TRP A 85 38.63 -19.84 -30.42
#